data_AF-A0A328IHB6-F1
#
_entry.id   AF-A0A328IHB6-F1
#
_cell.length_a   1.000
_cell.length_b   1.000
_cell.length_c   1.000
_cell.angle_alpha   90.00
_cell.angle_beta   90.00
_cell.angle_gamma   90.00
#
_symmetry.space_group_name_H-M   'P 1'
#
loop_
_entity.id
_entity.type
_entity.pdbx_description
1 polymer ?
#
loop_
_entity_poly.entity_id
_entity_poly.type
_entity_poly.pdbx_seq_one_letter_code
_entity_poly.pdbx_strand_id
1 'polypeptide(L)'
;MITITQYLSETVIRLLKKYQIKVLISLDNDEAGEKNALRIKKQLEENKIINEIKKINNNKINKINKKYLNCKDADDLLRKHTLKAYQMIYL
;
A
#
# COMPACT_ATOMS: atom_id res chain seq x y z
N MET A 1 2.33 7.46 8.90
CA MET A 1 2.62 7.51 7.46
C MET A 1 4.13 7.46 7.28
N ILE A 2 4.68 6.47 6.57
CA ILE A 2 6.13 6.40 6.25
C ILE A 2 6.25 6.65 4.75
N THR A 3 6.80 7.80 4.36
CA THR A 3 7.04 8.14 2.96
C THR A 3 8.42 7.62 2.56
N ILE A 4 8.46 6.55 1.77
CA ILE A 4 9.70 5.98 1.25
C ILE A 4 10.04 6.70 -0.07
N THR A 5 10.84 7.76 0.02
CA THR A 5 11.28 8.57 -1.14
C THR A 5 12.46 7.93 -1.89
N GLN A 6 13.19 7.02 -1.25
CA GLN A 6 14.34 6.29 -1.79
C GLN A 6 14.08 4.78 -1.82
N TYR A 7 14.97 4.00 -2.44
CA TYR A 7 14.89 2.53 -2.32
C TYR A 7 14.93 2.09 -0.85
N LEU A 8 14.29 0.97 -0.54
CA LEU A 8 14.43 0.35 0.78
C LEU A 8 15.90 0.05 1.02
N SER A 9 16.41 0.44 2.20
CA SER A 9 17.79 0.15 2.56
C SER A 9 18.02 -1.36 2.66
N GLU A 10 19.26 -1.78 2.46
CA GLU A 10 19.64 -3.19 2.53
C GLU A 10 19.31 -3.81 3.90
N THR A 11 19.44 -3.03 4.98
CA THR A 11 19.04 -3.43 6.33
C THR A 11 17.55 -3.80 6.41
N VAL A 12 16.68 -3.01 5.78
CA VAL A 12 15.24 -3.29 5.74
C VAL A 12 14.97 -4.54 4.91
N ILE A 13 15.58 -4.67 3.74
CA ILE A 13 15.45 -5.87 2.89
C ILE A 13 15.89 -7.13 3.65
N ARG A 14 17.01 -7.08 4.38
CA ARG A 14 17.50 -8.19 5.19
C ARG A 14 16.52 -8.57 6.29
N LEU A 15 15.93 -7.59 6.96
CA LEU A 15 14.94 -7.81 8.00
C LEU A 15 13.67 -8.46 7.44
N LEU A 16 13.14 -7.94 6.33
CA LEU A 16 11.96 -8.47 5.65
C LEU A 16 12.16 -9.94 5.23
N LYS A 17 13.33 -10.26 4.66
CA LYS A 17 13.70 -11.63 4.28
C LYS A 17 13.81 -12.54 5.50
N LYS A 18 14.54 -12.11 6.54
CA LYS A 18 14.80 -12.91 7.74
C LYS A 18 13.51 -13.38 8.42
N TYR A 19 12.49 -12.52 8.44
CA TYR A 19 11.22 -12.79 9.10
C TYR A 19 10.08 -13.18 8.14
N GLN A 20 10.39 -13.37 6.84
CA GLN A 20 9.41 -13.72 5.81
C GLN A 20 8.18 -12.80 5.80
N ILE A 21 8.40 -11.50 6.01
CA ILE A 21 7.33 -10.51 6.16
C ILE A 21 6.71 -10.24 4.79
N LYS A 22 5.39 -10.42 4.68
CA LYS A 22 4.61 -9.93 3.53
C LYS A 22 4.48 -8.41 3.63
N VAL A 23 4.85 -7.71 2.56
CA VAL A 23 4.80 -6.23 2.51
C VAL A 23 3.56 -5.77 1.75
N LEU A 24 2.72 -4.96 2.40
CA LEU A 24 1.62 -4.24 1.76
C LEU A 24 2.08 -2.83 1.42
N ILE A 25 2.01 -2.47 0.14
CA ILE A 25 2.40 -1.14 -0.37
C ILE A 25 1.12 -0.34 -0.60
N SER A 26 0.90 0.68 0.23
CA SER A 26 -0.24 1.60 0.13
C SER A 26 0.26 3.04 0.15
N LEU A 27 0.59 3.56 -1.03
CA LEU A 27 0.98 4.96 -1.24
C LEU A 27 -0.22 5.76 -1.76
N ASP A 28 -0.05 7.08 -1.82
CA ASP A 28 -1.04 8.03 -2.32
C ASP A 28 -1.52 7.67 -3.73
N ASN A 29 -2.79 7.98 -4.02
CA ASN A 29 -3.43 7.70 -5.31
C ASN A 29 -3.04 8.72 -6.42
N ASP A 30 -1.92 9.43 -6.30
CA ASP A 30 -1.41 10.33 -7.32
C ASP A 30 -0.33 9.66 -8.20
N GLU A 31 0.08 10.34 -9.26
CA GLU A 31 1.07 9.81 -10.21
C GLU A 31 2.41 9.49 -9.54
N ALA A 32 2.80 10.30 -8.56
CA ALA A 32 4.04 10.10 -7.80
C ALA A 32 3.96 8.86 -6.90
N GLY A 33 2.86 8.68 -6.18
CA GLY A 33 2.57 7.52 -5.35
C GLY A 33 2.51 6.24 -6.16
N GLU A 34 1.90 6.27 -7.34
CA GLU A 34 1.87 5.12 -8.25
C GLU A 34 3.27 4.72 -8.75
N LYS A 35 4.07 5.68 -9.23
CA LYS A 35 5.45 5.40 -9.69
C LYS A 35 6.31 4.84 -8.55
N ASN A 36 6.19 5.41 -7.35
CA ASN A 36 6.92 4.94 -6.18
C ASN A 36 6.47 3.55 -5.73
N ALA A 37 5.17 3.25 -5.78
CA ALA A 37 4.64 1.94 -5.40
C ALA A 37 5.16 0.84 -6.34
N LEU A 38 5.16 1.11 -7.65
CA LEU A 38 5.72 0.21 -8.66
C LEU A 38 7.22 0.01 -8.47
N ARG A 39 7.97 1.08 -8.17
CA ARG A 39 9.41 1.01 -7.91
C ARG A 39 9.72 0.12 -6.69
N ILE A 40 9.01 0.30 -5.59
CA ILE A 40 9.18 -0.50 -4.37
C ILE A 40 8.79 -1.95 -4.63
N LYS A 41 7.67 -2.19 -5.33
CA LYS A 41 7.24 -3.54 -5.72
C LYS A 41 8.33 -4.27 -6.50
N LYS A 42 8.90 -3.63 -7.53
CA LYS A 42 9.98 -4.20 -8.32
C LYS A 42 11.20 -4.56 -7.45
N GLN A 43 11.62 -3.66 -6.57
CA GLN A 43 12.74 -3.92 -5.65
C GLN A 43 12.47 -5.13 -4.74
N LEU A 44 11.25 -5.27 -4.22
CA LEU A 44 10.87 -6.39 -3.36
C LEU A 44 10.82 -7.72 -4.14
N GLU A 45 10.31 -7.71 -5.38
CA GLU A 45 10.27 -8.87 -6.27
C GLU A 45 11.66 -9.35 -6.67
N GLU A 46 12.58 -8.43 -7.02
CA GLU A 46 14.00 -8.73 -7.27
C GLU A 46 14.65 -9.40 -6.04
N ASN A 47 14.17 -9.06 -4.84
CA ASN A 47 14.60 -9.62 -3.58
C ASN A 47 13.79 -10.84 -3.12
N LYS A 48 12.87 -11.37 -3.95
CA LYS A 48 12.00 -12.52 -3.62
C LYS A 48 11.17 -12.32 -2.34
N ILE A 49 10.79 -11.08 -2.04
CA ILE A 49 9.93 -10.73 -0.90
C ILE A 49 8.48 -10.68 -1.37
N ILE A 50 7.59 -11.40 -0.66
CA ILE A 50 6.16 -11.40 -0.95
C ILE A 50 5.61 -9.99 -0.72
N ASN A 51 4.97 -9.41 -1.74
CA ASN A 51 4.46 -8.06 -1.66
C ASN A 51 3.18 -7.87 -2.49
N GLU A 52 2.41 -6.84 -2.14
CA GLU A 52 1.17 -6.50 -2.84
C GLU A 52 0.92 -4.99 -2.77
N ILE A 53 0.58 -4.37 -3.91
CA ILE A 53 0.14 -2.98 -3.94
C ILE A 53 -1.36 -2.94 -3.65
N LYS A 54 -1.75 -2.31 -2.53
CA LYS A 54 -3.14 -2.05 -2.17
C LYS A 54 -3.45 -0.57 -2.39
N LYS A 55 -4.28 -0.28 -3.38
CA LYS A 55 -4.88 1.04 -3.60
C LYS A 55 -6.26 1.09 -2.97
N ILE A 56 -6.64 2.25 -2.44
CA ILE A 56 -8.02 2.52 -1.99
C ILE A 56 -9.01 2.28 -3.13
N ASN A 57 -8.56 2.51 -4.38
CA ASN A 57 -9.35 2.33 -5.60
C ASN A 57 -9.27 0.94 -6.24
N ASN A 58 -8.75 -0.10 -5.56
CA ASN A 58 -8.72 -1.45 -6.13
C ASN A 58 -10.14 -2.07 -6.19
N ASN A 59 -10.77 -1.80 -7.33
CA ASN A 59 -11.87 -2.37 -8.13
C ASN A 59 -12.73 -3.58 -7.70
N LYS A 60 -12.57 -4.21 -6.52
CA LYS A 60 -13.57 -5.16 -6.00
C LYS A 60 -14.47 -4.54 -4.92
N ILE A 61 -13.93 -3.73 -4.03
CA ILE A 61 -14.70 -3.06 -2.95
C ILE A 61 -15.35 -1.77 -3.47
N ASN A 62 -14.65 -0.99 -4.30
CA ASN A 62 -15.17 0.28 -4.84
C ASN A 62 -16.19 0.11 -5.98
N LYS A 63 -16.26 -1.08 -6.62
CA LYS A 63 -17.38 -1.43 -7.50
C LYS A 63 -18.70 -1.61 -6.72
N ILE A 64 -18.60 -2.07 -5.48
CA ILE A 64 -19.75 -2.31 -4.59
C ILE A 64 -20.06 -1.04 -3.76
N ASN A 65 -19.05 -0.25 -3.42
CA ASN A 65 -19.20 0.96 -2.61
C ASN A 65 -18.50 2.17 -3.28
N LYS A 66 -19.22 2.88 -4.15
CA LYS A 66 -18.84 4.22 -4.68
C LYS A 66 -18.47 5.23 -3.58
N LYS A 67 -18.84 4.93 -2.33
CA LYS A 67 -18.67 5.79 -1.14
C LYS A 67 -17.21 6.09 -0.80
N TYR A 68 -16.27 5.23 -1.17
CA TYR A 68 -14.85 5.35 -0.79
C TYR A 68 -13.96 5.92 -1.91
N LEU A 69 -14.52 6.20 -3.08
CA LEU A 69 -13.78 6.69 -4.26
C LEU A 69 -13.15 8.08 -4.03
N ASN A 70 -13.72 8.85 -3.10
CA ASN A 70 -13.28 10.21 -2.76
C ASN A 70 -12.21 10.26 -1.66
N CYS A 71 -11.73 9.11 -1.16
CA CYS A 71 -10.67 9.07 -0.16
C CYS A 71 -9.31 9.09 -0.86
N LYS A 72 -8.50 10.10 -0.54
CA LYS A 72 -7.17 10.30 -1.15
C LYS A 72 -6.14 9.30 -0.64
N ASP A 73 -6.17 9.08 0.67
CA ASP A 73 -5.19 8.28 1.41
C ASP A 73 -5.86 7.48 2.53
N ALA A 74 -5.07 6.64 3.21
CA ALA A 74 -5.53 5.73 4.25
C ALA A 74 -6.06 6.48 5.49
N ASP A 75 -5.51 7.66 5.79
CA ASP A 75 -5.94 8.50 6.91
C ASP A 75 -7.28 9.17 6.60
N ASP A 76 -7.49 9.62 5.38
CA ASP A 76 -8.73 10.20 4.88
C ASP A 76 -9.86 9.15 4.88
N LEU A 77 -9.53 7.90 4.56
CA LEU A 77 -10.45 6.76 4.72
C LEU A 77 -10.83 6.54 6.19
N LEU A 78 -9.87 6.55 7.13
CA LEU A 78 -10.13 6.39 8.57
C LEU A 78 -10.90 7.57 9.18
N ARG A 79 -10.71 8.78 8.64
CA ARG A 79 -11.42 9.99 9.11
C ARG A 79 -12.84 10.08 8.59
N LYS A 80 -13.06 9.73 7.32
CA LYS A 80 -14.39 9.84 6.66
C LYS A 80 -15.24 8.59 6.83
N HIS A 81 -14.63 7.45 7.13
CA HIS A 81 -15.30 6.17 7.22
C HIS A 81 -14.87 5.38 8.46
N THR A 82 -15.56 4.26 8.72
CA THR A 82 -15.36 3.47 9.93
C THR A 82 -14.09 2.62 9.85
N LEU A 83 -13.57 2.23 11.02
CA LEU A 83 -12.49 1.25 11.15
C LEU A 83 -12.78 -0.04 10.35
N LYS A 84 -14.05 -0.43 10.24
CA LYS A 84 -14.50 -1.59 9.47
C LYS A 84 -14.24 -1.42 7.96
N ALA A 85 -14.38 -0.22 7.42
CA ALA A 85 -14.06 0.08 6.02
C ALA A 85 -12.55 0.02 5.76
N TYR A 86 -11.74 0.53 6.69
CA TYR A 86 -10.28 0.41 6.65
C TYR A 86 -9.83 -1.07 6.69
N GLN A 87 -10.39 -1.85 7.62
CA GLN A 87 -10.11 -3.28 7.74
C GLN A 87 -10.45 -4.04 6.46
N MET A 88 -11.61 -3.79 5.85
CA MET A 88 -11.99 -4.46 4.59
C MET A 88 -11.01 -4.19 3.43
N ILE A 89 -10.41 -2.99 3.39
CA ILE A 89 -9.50 -2.61 2.30
C ILE A 89 -8.09 -3.11 2.59
N TYR A 90 -7.59 -2.94 3.81
CA TYR A 90 -6.17 -3.12 4.12
C TYR A 90 -5.83 -4.40 4.88
N LEU A 91 -6.75 -4.93 5.71
CA LEU A 91 -6.59 -6.19 6.44
C LEU A 91 -7.26 -7.36 5.69
#